data_AF-A0A1B6LUL1-F1
#
_entry.id   AF-A0A1B6LUL1-F1
#
_cell.length_a   1.000
_cell.length_b   1.000
_cell.length_c   1.000
_cell.angle_alpha   90.00
_cell.angle_beta   90.00
_cell.angle_gamma   90.00
#
_symmetry.space_group_name_H-M   'P 1'
#
loop_
_entity.id
_entity.type
_entity.pdbx_description
1 polymer ?
#
loop_
_entity_poly.entity_id
_entity_poly.type
_entity_poly.pdbx_seq_one_letter_code
_entity_poly.pdbx_strand_id
1 'polypeptide(L)'
;LLSWLAVQVKPRYHFVGLEGVFYERPPYRNLDTGCDSGSHLTRFMSLGTVGGDARWLYAASLTPVDIMSAQELRQQTTDQTELPSVVLAGSSSETQIPFCWSRGCIL
;
A
#
# COMPACT_ATOMS: atom_id res chain seq x y z
N LEU A 1 -9.20 2.21 -14.01
CA LEU A 1 -8.34 3.37 -14.38
C LEU A 1 -7.36 3.74 -13.27
N LEU A 2 -7.84 4.03 -12.04
CA LEU A 2 -6.98 4.36 -10.87
C LEU A 2 -5.94 3.29 -10.52
N SER A 3 -6.32 2.00 -10.59
CA SER A 3 -5.41 0.88 -10.33
C SER A 3 -4.21 0.82 -11.29
N TRP A 4 -4.43 1.14 -12.57
CA TRP A 4 -3.37 1.19 -13.58
C TRP A 4 -2.40 2.34 -13.33
N LEU A 5 -2.93 3.53 -13.02
CA LEU A 5 -2.10 4.69 -12.68
C LEU A 5 -1.24 4.43 -11.44
N ALA A 6 -1.81 3.79 -10.41
CA ALA A 6 -1.07 3.46 -9.19
C ALA A 6 0.13 2.52 -9.47
N VAL A 7 -0.01 1.60 -10.43
CA VAL A 7 1.09 0.71 -10.85
C VAL A 7 2.19 1.46 -11.59
N GLN A 8 1.84 2.49 -12.36
CA GLN A 8 2.81 3.30 -13.11
C GLN A 8 3.53 4.33 -12.21
N VAL A 9 2.77 5.04 -11.37
CA VAL A 9 3.28 6.10 -10.49
C VAL A 9 4.04 5.54 -9.29
N LYS A 10 3.69 4.32 -8.85
CA LYS A 10 4.31 3.63 -7.69
C LYS A 10 4.41 4.56 -6.47
N PRO A 11 3.26 5.02 -5.94
CA PRO A 11 3.27 5.95 -4.82
C PRO A 11 3.83 5.27 -3.58
N ARG A 12 4.70 5.94 -2.83
CA ARG A 12 5.25 5.38 -1.58
C ARG A 12 4.26 5.41 -0.42
N TYR A 13 3.44 6.44 -0.35
CA TYR A 13 2.46 6.63 0.71
C TYR A 13 1.07 6.73 0.10
N HIS A 14 0.14 5.92 0.60
CA HIS A 14 -1.25 5.96 0.18
C HIS A 14 -2.11 6.33 1.38
N PHE A 15 -2.69 7.52 1.35
CA PHE A 15 -3.59 7.97 2.41
C PHE A 15 -4.98 7.39 2.19
N VAL A 16 -5.51 6.76 3.22
CA VAL A 16 -6.88 6.21 3.22
C VAL A 16 -7.65 6.92 4.32
N GLY A 17 -8.49 7.87 3.92
CA GLY A 17 -9.40 8.55 4.83
C GLY A 17 -10.81 8.39 4.28
N LEU A 18 -11.54 7.40 4.78
CA LEU A 18 -12.96 7.27 4.53
C LEU A 18 -13.66 7.56 5.85
N GLU A 19 -14.64 8.47 5.82
CA GLU A 19 -15.32 8.92 7.04
C GLU A 19 -15.96 7.74 7.76
N GLY A 20 -15.58 7.52 9.03
CA GLY A 20 -16.11 6.44 9.86
C GLY A 20 -15.53 5.04 9.60
N VAL A 21 -14.60 4.86 8.65
CA VAL A 21 -13.99 3.54 8.37
C VAL A 21 -12.47 3.62 8.48
N PHE A 22 -11.93 2.96 9.50
CA PHE A 22 -10.50 2.80 9.69
C PHE A 22 -10.00 1.56 8.95
N TYR A 23 -9.12 1.74 7.96
CA TYR A 23 -8.52 0.65 7.21
C TYR A 23 -6.99 0.75 7.21
N GLU A 24 -6.34 -0.11 8.00
CA GLU A 24 -4.89 -0.27 8.00
C GLU A 24 -4.53 -1.62 7.41
N ARG A 25 -3.52 -1.64 6.52
CA ARG A 25 -3.04 -2.84 5.84
C ARG A 25 -1.52 -2.88 5.90
N PRO A 26 -0.91 -4.08 5.96
CA PRO A 26 0.51 -4.21 5.74
C PRO A 26 0.96 -3.61 4.39
N PRO A 27 2.19 -3.07 4.32
CA PRO A 27 2.69 -2.45 3.10
C PRO A 27 2.80 -3.48 1.98
N TYR A 28 2.54 -3.03 0.75
CA TYR A 28 2.72 -3.88 -0.43
C TYR A 28 3.99 -3.52 -1.19
N ARG A 29 4.57 -4.52 -1.85
CA ARG A 29 5.79 -4.36 -2.64
C ARG A 29 5.46 -4.00 -4.08
N ASN A 30 6.03 -2.90 -4.59
CA ASN A 30 5.92 -2.59 -6.02
C ASN A 30 6.85 -3.48 -6.85
N LEU A 31 6.32 -3.95 -7.98
CA LEU A 31 7.10 -4.69 -8.97
C LEU A 31 8.02 -3.72 -9.71
N ASP A 32 9.28 -4.12 -9.83
CA ASP A 32 10.25 -3.39 -10.64
C ASP A 32 9.94 -3.64 -12.12
N THR A 33 9.67 -2.56 -12.85
CA THR A 33 9.34 -2.62 -14.28
C THR A 33 10.51 -2.17 -15.15
N GLY A 34 11.72 -2.07 -14.59
CA GLY A 34 12.96 -1.91 -15.35
C GLY A 34 13.30 -0.47 -15.74
N CYS A 35 12.49 0.53 -15.36
CA CYS A 35 12.78 1.95 -15.56
C CYS A 35 13.04 2.60 -14.20
N ASP A 36 14.30 2.53 -13.75
CA ASP A 36 14.96 3.44 -12.79
C ASP A 36 14.44 3.57 -11.35
N SER A 37 13.28 3.03 -11.01
CA SER A 37 12.72 3.09 -9.66
C SER A 37 12.76 1.71 -9.04
N GLY A 38 13.86 1.41 -8.35
CA GLY A 38 14.06 0.13 -7.66
C GLY A 38 12.88 -0.25 -6.75
N SER A 39 12.75 -1.56 -6.48
CA SER A 39 11.62 -2.09 -5.71
C SER A 39 11.48 -1.40 -4.35
N HIS A 40 10.41 -0.63 -4.19
CA HIS A 40 10.08 0.06 -2.96
C HIS A 40 8.66 -0.31 -2.53
N LEU A 41 8.38 -0.01 -1.26
CA LEU A 41 7.13 -0.38 -0.62
C LEU A 41 6.16 0.79 -0.66
N THR A 42 4.90 0.47 -0.89
CA THR A 42 3.81 1.40 -0.63
C THR A 42 3.22 1.09 0.74
N ARG A 43 3.23 2.11 1.61
CA ARG A 43 2.60 2.03 2.94
C ARG A 43 1.26 2.77 2.93
N PHE A 44 0.25 2.12 3.50
CA PHE A 44 -1.04 2.76 3.74
C PHE A 44 -0.99 3.57 5.04
N MET A 45 -1.55 4.78 4.99
CA MET A 45 -1.71 5.66 6.14
C MET A 45 -3.19 5.96 6.30
N SER A 46 -3.81 5.35 7.30
CA SER A 46 -5.22 5.57 7.61
C SER A 46 -5.43 6.86 8.39
N LEU A 47 -6.50 7.57 8.06
CA LEU A 47 -6.95 8.77 8.76
C LEU A 47 -8.23 8.43 9.52
N GLY A 48 -8.10 8.19 10.83
CA GLY A 48 -9.23 8.05 11.74
C GLY A 48 -9.84 9.41 12.14
N THR A 49 -11.06 9.36 12.66
CA THR A 49 -11.74 10.53 13.23
C THR A 49 -10.99 11.04 14.47
N VAL A 50 -10.90 12.37 14.59
CA VAL A 50 -10.24 13.01 15.74
C VAL A 50 -11.02 12.68 17.02
N GLY A 51 -10.34 12.14 18.02
CA GLY A 51 -10.95 11.75 19.30
C GLY A 51 -11.65 10.40 19.32
N GLY A 52 -11.52 9.59 18.26
CA GLY A 52 -11.93 8.18 18.26
C GLY A 52 -10.83 7.22 18.73
N ASP A 53 -11.17 5.94 18.86
CA ASP A 53 -10.24 4.87 19.26
C ASP A 53 -9.24 4.47 18.15
N ALA A 54 -9.47 4.94 16.93
CA ALA A 54 -8.64 4.67 15.77
C ALA A 54 -7.44 5.63 15.67
N ARG A 55 -6.39 5.24 14.94
CA ARG A 55 -5.23 6.11 14.69
C ARG A 55 -5.66 7.34 13.89
N TRP A 56 -5.52 8.50 14.51
CA TRP A 56 -5.68 9.82 13.88
C TRP A 56 -4.30 10.48 13.73
N LEU A 57 -4.10 11.23 12.65
CA LEU A 57 -2.84 11.90 12.35
C LEU A 57 -3.04 13.41 12.44
N TYR A 58 -2.30 14.07 13.35
CA TYR A 58 -2.26 15.53 13.42
C TYR A 58 -1.26 16.11 12.39
N ALA A 59 -0.08 15.50 12.30
CA ALA A 59 0.97 15.86 11.36
C ALA A 59 1.77 14.60 10.98
N ALA A 60 2.26 14.56 9.73
CA ALA A 60 3.11 13.49 9.24
C ALA A 60 4.37 14.09 8.59
N SER A 61 5.54 13.65 9.04
CA SER A 61 6.82 14.01 8.42
C SER A 61 7.18 12.93 7.41
N LEU A 62 6.95 13.19 6.12
CA LEU A 62 7.25 12.26 5.05
C LEU A 62 8.51 12.69 4.29
N THR A 63 9.41 11.74 4.07
CA THR A 63 10.56 11.95 3.18
C THR A 63 10.20 11.51 1.77
N PRO A 64 10.29 12.42 0.76
CA PRO A 64 10.02 12.05 -0.62
C PRO A 64 11.06 11.05 -1.14
N VAL A 65 10.69 10.28 -2.16
CA VAL A 65 11.54 9.22 -2.74
C VAL A 65 12.84 9.78 -3.31
N ASP A 66 12.79 10.98 -3.90
CA ASP A 66 13.93 11.65 -4.55
C ASP A 66 15.07 12.01 -3.59
N ILE A 67 14.74 12.25 -2.31
CA ILE A 67 15.73 12.65 -1.28
C ILE A 67 16.21 11.44 -0.46
N MET A 68 15.48 10.32 -0.51
CA MET A 68 15.79 9.17 0.35
C MET A 68 16.92 8.31 -0.21
N SER A 69 17.74 7.73 0.68
CA SER A 69 18.79 6.81 0.27
C SER A 69 18.23 5.52 -0.35
N ALA A 70 18.97 4.94 -1.30
CA ALA A 70 18.58 3.69 -1.96
C ALA A 70 18.52 2.48 -1.00
N GLN A 71 19.16 2.56 0.17
CA GLN A 71 19.09 1.51 1.20
C GLN A 71 17.77 1.56 1.97
N GLU A 72 17.32 2.75 2.37
CA GLU A 72 16.04 2.93 3.05
C GLU A 72 14.86 2.62 2.11
N LEU A 73 15.00 2.90 0.81
CA LEU A 73 14.01 2.52 -0.21
C LEU A 73 13.87 1.00 -0.35
N ARG A 74 14.97 0.26 -0.18
CA ARG A 74 15.02 -1.21 -0.28
C ARG A 74 14.78 -1.91 1.05
N GLN A 75 14.57 -1.16 2.13
CA GLN A 75 14.38 -1.75 3.45
C GLN A 75 13.09 -2.57 3.45
N GLN A 76 13.26 -3.89 3.47
CA GLN A 76 12.14 -4.82 3.52
C GLN A 76 11.64 -4.97 4.95
N THR A 77 10.33 -5.17 5.08
CA THR A 77 9.61 -5.42 6.32
C THR A 77 9.08 -6.84 6.24
N THR A 78 9.10 -7.57 7.36
CA THR A 78 8.71 -8.99 7.40
C THR A 78 7.26 -9.23 6.96
N ASP A 79 6.36 -8.26 7.18
CA ASP A 79 4.92 -8.39 6.92
C ASP A 79 4.50 -7.84 5.54
N GLN A 80 5.30 -8.01 4.49
CA GLN A 80 4.95 -7.48 3.17
C GLN A 80 3.89 -8.33 2.47
N THR A 81 2.93 -7.65 1.85
CA THR A 81 1.94 -8.28 0.96
C THR A 81 2.31 -8.02 -0.51
N GLU A 82 1.89 -8.92 -1.40
CA GLU A 82 2.00 -8.71 -2.84
C GLU A 82 1.10 -7.57 -3.33
N LEU A 83 1.47 -6.97 -4.47
CA LEU A 83 0.79 -5.79 -5.01
C LEU A 83 -0.65 -6.14 -5.45
N PRO A 84 -1.68 -5.43 -4.96
CA PRO A 84 -3.09 -5.80 -5.19
C PRO A 84 -3.52 -5.83 -6.66
N SER A 85 -2.91 -4.99 -7.50
CA SER A 85 -3.29 -4.81 -8.91
C SER A 85 -2.67 -5.85 -9.86
N VAL A 86 -1.77 -6.72 -9.40
CA VAL A 86 -1.09 -7.73 -10.26
C VAL A 86 -2.10 -8.70 -10.87
N VAL A 87 -3.25 -8.91 -10.22
CA VAL A 87 -4.37 -9.71 -10.74
C VAL A 87 -4.92 -9.17 -12.08
N LEU A 88 -4.72 -7.89 -12.41
CA LEU A 88 -5.26 -7.28 -13.63
C LEU A 88 -4.27 -7.22 -14.80
N ALA A 89 -2.99 -7.50 -14.56
CA ALA A 89 -1.92 -7.42 -15.56
C ALA A 89 -1.39 -8.83 -15.90
N GLY A 90 -2.28 -9.70 -16.39
CA GLY A 90 -1.95 -10.87 -17.21
C GLY A 90 -0.78 -11.75 -16.75
N SER A 91 -1.03 -12.65 -15.80
CA SER A 91 -0.41 -13.97 -15.82
C SER A 91 -1.39 -15.01 -15.30
N SER A 92 -1.78 -15.94 -16.18
CA SER A 92 -2.44 -17.20 -15.85
C SER A 92 -1.52 -18.06 -14.98
N SER A 93 -1.51 -17.79 -13.69
CA SER A 93 -1.07 -18.73 -12.66
C SER A 93 -1.80 -18.40 -11.38
N GLU A 94 -2.74 -19.27 -11.07
CA GLU A 94 -3.56 -19.32 -9.87
C GLU A 94 -2.67 -19.50 -8.63
N THR A 95 -2.10 -18.40 -8.15
CA THR A 95 -1.53 -18.36 -6.79
C THR A 95 -2.52 -17.64 -5.92
N GLN A 96 -3.36 -18.48 -5.32
CA GLN A 96 -4.24 -18.21 -4.20
C GLN A 96 -3.52 -17.42 -3.10
N ILE A 97 -3.55 -16.08 -3.19
CA ILE A 97 -3.42 -15.24 -2.01
C ILE A 97 -4.61 -15.60 -1.12
N PRO A 98 -4.42 -15.99 0.16
CA PRO A 98 -5.54 -16.12 1.08
C PRO A 98 -6.03 -14.70 1.36
N PHE A 99 -6.87 -14.19 0.46
CA PHE A 99 -7.83 -13.18 0.79
C PHE A 99 -8.69 -13.79 1.89
N CYS A 100 -8.32 -13.51 3.15
CA CYS A 100 -9.19 -13.66 4.30
C CYS A 100 -10.30 -12.60 4.20
N TRP A 101 -11.13 -12.76 3.17
CA TRP A 101 -12.48 -12.24 3.07
C TRP A 101 -13.44 -13.41 3.21
N SER A 102 -13.14 -14.34 4.12
CA SER A 102 -14.13 -15.34 4.52
C SER A 102 -15.15 -14.68 5.43
N ARG A 103 -16.21 -14.21 4.78
CA ARG A 103 -17.59 -14.17 5.28
C ARG A 103 -17.86 -13.23 6.47
N GLY A 104 -18.46 -12.08 6.16
CA GLY A 104 -19.64 -11.65 6.89
C GLY A 104 -19.47 -10.67 8.05
N CYS A 105 -18.84 -9.52 7.82
CA CYS A 105 -19.00 -8.35 8.70
C CYS A 105 -19.25 -7.08 7.87
N ILE A 106 -20.43 -6.99 7.23
CA ILE A 106 -21.12 -5.73 6.95
C ILE A 106 -22.62 -6.02 7.12
N LEU A 107 -23.10 -5.88 8.35
CA LEU A 107 -24.42 -5.40 8.76
C LEU A 107 -24.35 -5.11 10.26
#